data_AF-A0A9W9DIE0-F1
#
_entry.id   AF-A0A9W9DIE0-F1
#
_cell.length_a   1.000
_cell.length_b   1.000
_cell.length_c   1.000
_cell.angle_alpha   90.00
_cell.angle_beta   90.00
_cell.angle_gamma   90.00
#
_symmetry.space_group_name_H-M   'P 1'
#
loop_
_entity.id
_entity.type
_entity.pdbx_description
1 polymer ?
#
loop_
_entity_poly.entity_id
_entity_poly.type
_entity_poly.pdbx_seq_one_letter_code
_entity_poly.pdbx_strand_id
1 'polypeptide(L)'
;MSIQQKHVLARSLVFKQLPPSLEVKQALSCLPRGRFHNIVPRGKDSLAIKFLDFRSATRFTQKFRLLPRAPLLKDATIEYEASGPLPIEILTAIGLRNASRVIRVSSTIAKDIPESLIDDLKKCGPIESFESDKRKAVVNFLSIDAAIKALDILRTSETYAGYHVYFGYDKKCDIPTPYPADSKTDLVLTDLPKGATTNELLRRLQSGLPDLKRETIRSIVFDEPGAKAFINFLEPVVAKIVYESFKHAKTSTGGVSVSWSWTAPSPISASLRMAVNVGASRTLTISHLENVEQMRRVLKAAKMFGTVVSHSYNPSNEKTGKTVNIEFSDIFSTLRVIERIGKDMDSYPDFANTFVSFATSTDQVRPMKVVCTRTTKPETLQAQATSEPSSHPSEVS
;
A
#
# COMPACT_ATOMS: atom_id res chain seq x y z
N MET A 1 -21.25 -17.65 -8.39
CA MET A 1 -21.85 -16.36 -7.98
C MET A 1 -22.80 -15.89 -9.07
N SER A 2 -24.01 -15.47 -8.70
CA SER A 2 -24.98 -14.91 -9.66
C SER A 2 -24.48 -13.60 -10.26
N ILE A 3 -25.02 -13.19 -11.42
CA ILE A 3 -24.68 -11.92 -12.07
C ILE A 3 -24.93 -10.74 -11.12
N GLN A 4 -26.03 -10.77 -10.34
CA GLN A 4 -26.32 -9.76 -9.33
C GLN A 4 -25.26 -9.68 -8.21
N GLN A 5 -24.72 -10.82 -7.74
CA GLN A 5 -23.63 -10.83 -6.76
C GLN A 5 -22.32 -10.25 -7.32
N LYS A 6 -22.02 -10.46 -8.61
CA LYS A 6 -20.82 -9.88 -9.26
C LYS A 6 -20.88 -8.35 -9.32
N HIS A 7 -22.06 -7.76 -9.50
CA HIS A 7 -22.22 -6.30 -9.51
C HIS A 7 -22.01 -5.65 -8.14
N VAL A 8 -22.33 -6.35 -7.03
CA VAL A 8 -22.17 -5.82 -5.66
C VAL A 8 -20.69 -5.70 -5.23
N LEU A 9 -19.79 -6.45 -5.88
CA LEU A 9 -18.35 -6.44 -5.58
C LEU A 9 -17.51 -5.66 -6.60
N ALA A 10 -18.15 -4.99 -7.55
CA ALA A 10 -17.46 -4.19 -8.56
C ALA A 10 -16.95 -2.85 -7.98
N ARG A 11 -15.74 -2.44 -8.40
CA ARG A 11 -15.15 -1.16 -8.00
C ARG A 11 -15.31 -0.08 -9.06
N SER A 12 -15.92 -0.38 -10.21
CA SER A 12 -16.06 0.60 -11.31
C SER A 12 -17.52 0.93 -11.57
N LEU A 13 -17.77 2.22 -11.76
CA LEU A 13 -19.05 2.76 -12.20
C LEU A 13 -18.86 3.43 -13.56
N VAL A 14 -19.80 3.23 -14.46
CA VAL A 14 -19.87 3.93 -15.74
C VAL A 14 -21.05 4.90 -15.69
N PHE A 15 -20.74 6.17 -15.90
CA PHE A 15 -21.71 7.23 -16.12
C PHE A 15 -22.02 7.31 -17.60
N LYS A 16 -23.29 7.42 -17.95
CA LYS A 16 -23.77 7.60 -19.33
C LYS A 16 -24.72 8.78 -19.38
N GLN A 17 -25.04 9.22 -20.59
CA GLN A 17 -25.95 10.35 -20.84
C GLN A 17 -25.42 11.66 -20.21
N LEU A 18 -24.09 11.82 -20.19
CA LEU A 18 -23.48 13.10 -19.87
C LEU A 18 -23.68 14.05 -21.07
N PRO A 19 -23.92 15.36 -20.86
CA PRO A 19 -23.95 16.31 -21.95
C PRO A 19 -22.65 16.22 -22.79
N PRO A 20 -22.72 16.15 -24.14
CA PRO A 20 -21.55 15.92 -24.99
C PRO A 20 -20.42 16.96 -24.90
N SER A 21 -20.73 18.17 -24.42
CA SER A 21 -19.77 19.26 -24.20
C SER A 21 -19.29 19.37 -22.75
N LEU A 22 -19.75 18.49 -21.86
CA LEU A 22 -19.41 18.54 -20.44
C LEU A 22 -17.96 18.10 -20.23
N GLU A 23 -17.11 19.01 -19.77
CA GLU A 23 -15.74 18.67 -19.43
C GLU A 23 -15.69 17.76 -18.20
N VAL A 24 -14.67 16.90 -18.13
CA VAL A 24 -14.47 15.98 -17.00
C VAL A 24 -14.41 16.73 -15.67
N LYS A 25 -13.70 17.86 -15.62
CA LYS A 25 -13.61 18.72 -14.43
C LYS A 25 -14.99 19.21 -13.98
N GLN A 26 -15.85 19.61 -14.91
CA GLN A 26 -17.21 20.05 -14.63
C GLN A 26 -18.07 18.88 -14.15
N ALA A 27 -17.98 17.70 -14.79
CA ALA A 27 -18.68 16.50 -14.32
C ALA A 27 -18.28 16.16 -12.87
N LEU A 28 -16.99 16.10 -12.57
CA LEU A 28 -16.46 15.85 -11.22
C LEU A 28 -16.84 16.97 -10.23
N SER A 29 -17.09 18.19 -10.69
CA SER A 29 -17.61 19.29 -9.87
C SER A 29 -19.02 19.01 -9.35
N CYS A 30 -19.83 18.31 -10.13
CA CYS A 30 -21.22 17.98 -9.83
C CYS A 30 -21.40 16.62 -9.12
N LEU A 31 -20.36 15.79 -9.05
CA LEU A 31 -20.41 14.49 -8.41
C LEU A 31 -20.10 14.55 -6.90
N PRO A 32 -20.65 13.63 -6.09
CA PRO A 32 -20.22 13.43 -4.71
C PRO A 32 -18.70 13.18 -4.59
N ARG A 33 -18.12 13.41 -3.42
CA ARG A 33 -16.76 12.95 -3.13
C ARG A 33 -16.70 11.42 -3.11
N GLY A 34 -15.60 10.85 -3.57
CA GLY A 34 -15.38 9.40 -3.60
C GLY A 34 -13.91 9.02 -3.59
N ARG A 35 -13.60 7.79 -3.17
CA ARG A 35 -12.22 7.29 -3.13
C ARG A 35 -11.79 6.81 -4.51
N PHE A 36 -11.47 7.76 -5.39
CA PHE A 36 -11.17 7.49 -6.79
C PHE A 36 -9.74 6.95 -6.95
N HIS A 37 -9.63 5.83 -7.67
CA HIS A 37 -8.37 5.30 -8.19
C HIS A 37 -8.06 5.91 -9.57
N ASN A 38 -9.02 5.83 -10.49
CA ASN A 38 -8.83 6.18 -11.89
C ASN A 38 -10.16 6.65 -12.52
N ILE A 39 -10.11 7.71 -13.31
CA ILE A 39 -11.25 8.32 -13.99
C ILE A 39 -10.94 8.32 -15.48
N VAL A 40 -11.79 7.68 -16.28
CA VAL A 40 -11.53 7.41 -17.70
C VAL A 40 -12.69 7.96 -18.53
N PRO A 41 -12.51 9.10 -19.22
CA PRO A 41 -13.50 9.61 -20.17
C PRO A 41 -13.71 8.59 -21.30
N ARG A 42 -14.95 8.39 -21.72
CA ARG A 42 -15.33 7.45 -22.79
C ARG A 42 -16.24 8.15 -23.79
N GLY A 43 -15.70 8.48 -24.95
CA GLY A 43 -16.45 9.26 -25.94
C GLY A 43 -16.81 10.65 -25.40
N LYS A 44 -17.95 11.19 -25.87
CA LYS A 44 -18.39 12.55 -25.53
C LYS A 44 -19.37 12.60 -24.34
N ASP A 45 -20.04 11.49 -24.05
CA ASP A 45 -21.21 11.43 -23.15
C ASP A 45 -21.07 10.38 -22.03
N SER A 46 -19.88 9.82 -21.84
CA SER A 46 -19.63 8.80 -20.83
C SER A 46 -18.30 8.97 -20.08
N LEU A 47 -18.29 8.51 -18.84
CA LEU A 47 -17.13 8.54 -17.94
C LEU A 47 -17.14 7.27 -17.08
N ALA A 48 -16.01 6.56 -17.01
CA ALA A 48 -15.84 5.48 -16.05
C ALA A 48 -15.05 5.97 -14.83
N ILE A 49 -15.54 5.69 -13.62
CA ILE A 49 -14.86 5.98 -12.36
C ILE A 49 -14.56 4.67 -11.65
N LYS A 50 -13.27 4.39 -11.44
CA LYS A 50 -12.78 3.26 -10.64
C LYS A 50 -12.48 3.73 -9.23
N PHE A 51 -13.01 3.04 -8.23
CA PHE A 51 -12.84 3.33 -6.81
C PHE A 51 -11.76 2.44 -6.20
N LEU A 52 -11.15 2.84 -5.08
CA LEU A 52 -10.15 2.02 -4.39
C LEU A 52 -10.70 0.65 -3.94
N ASP A 53 -11.98 0.60 -3.56
CA ASP A 53 -12.68 -0.60 -3.10
C ASP A 53 -14.16 -0.55 -3.49
N PHE A 54 -14.83 -1.72 -3.43
CA PHE A 54 -16.23 -1.84 -3.82
C PHE A 54 -17.19 -1.12 -2.86
N ARG A 55 -16.85 -1.02 -1.56
CA ARG A 55 -17.69 -0.33 -0.57
C ARG A 55 -17.76 1.16 -0.87
N SER A 56 -16.66 1.73 -1.35
CA SER A 56 -16.58 3.11 -1.83
C SER A 56 -17.46 3.34 -3.06
N ALA A 57 -17.46 2.42 -4.03
CA ALA A 57 -18.35 2.49 -5.19
C ALA A 57 -19.84 2.38 -4.80
N THR A 58 -20.16 1.48 -3.86
CA THR A 58 -21.53 1.32 -3.32
C THR A 58 -22.01 2.56 -2.60
N ARG A 59 -21.20 3.12 -1.69
CA ARG A 59 -21.55 4.34 -0.96
C ARG A 59 -21.73 5.53 -1.90
N PHE A 60 -20.88 5.64 -2.91
CA PHE A 60 -20.99 6.66 -3.93
C PHE A 60 -22.31 6.51 -4.70
N THR A 61 -22.64 5.30 -5.16
CA THR A 61 -23.88 4.99 -5.90
C THR A 61 -25.12 5.38 -5.09
N GLN A 62 -25.14 5.05 -3.79
CA GLN A 62 -26.22 5.44 -2.88
C GLN A 62 -26.35 6.97 -2.81
N LYS A 63 -25.25 7.70 -2.58
CA LYS A 63 -25.25 9.17 -2.56
C LYS A 63 -25.75 9.76 -3.88
N PHE A 64 -25.28 9.27 -5.02
CA PHE A 64 -25.67 9.78 -6.34
C PHE A 64 -27.16 9.55 -6.65
N ARG A 65 -27.74 8.45 -6.17
CA ARG A 65 -29.17 8.14 -6.40
C ARG A 65 -30.12 8.85 -5.44
N LEU A 66 -29.69 9.08 -4.19
CA LEU A 66 -30.55 9.63 -3.14
C LEU A 66 -30.48 11.14 -3.02
N LEU A 67 -29.37 11.78 -3.43
CA LEU A 67 -29.21 13.22 -3.33
C LEU A 67 -29.70 13.92 -4.61
N PRO A 68 -30.24 15.14 -4.50
CA PRO A 68 -30.56 15.96 -5.67
C PRO A 68 -29.36 16.09 -6.61
N ARG A 69 -29.58 15.80 -7.90
CA ARG A 69 -28.53 15.92 -8.93
C ARG A 69 -28.39 17.37 -9.38
N ALA A 70 -27.17 17.76 -9.69
CA ALA A 70 -26.91 19.03 -10.37
C ALA A 70 -27.65 19.05 -11.74
N PRO A 71 -28.12 20.21 -12.22
CA PRO A 71 -28.82 20.29 -13.52
C PRO A 71 -28.02 19.69 -14.69
N LEU A 72 -26.69 19.81 -14.67
CA LEU A 72 -25.78 19.25 -15.68
C LEU A 72 -25.74 17.72 -15.70
N LEU A 73 -26.17 17.06 -14.62
CA LEU A 73 -26.21 15.60 -14.47
C LEU A 73 -27.64 15.08 -14.29
N LYS A 74 -28.65 15.86 -14.66
CA LYS A 74 -30.06 15.51 -14.42
C LYS A 74 -30.45 14.18 -15.09
N ASP A 75 -29.95 13.95 -16.30
CA ASP A 75 -30.23 12.77 -17.12
C ASP A 75 -29.17 11.67 -16.98
N ALA A 76 -28.09 11.94 -16.23
CA ALA A 76 -26.98 11.02 -16.11
C ALA A 76 -27.40 9.73 -15.39
N THR A 77 -27.05 8.59 -15.98
CA THR A 77 -27.28 7.26 -15.40
C THR A 77 -25.97 6.64 -14.94
N ILE A 78 -26.05 5.73 -13.96
CA ILE A 78 -24.88 5.00 -13.44
C ILE A 78 -25.11 3.49 -13.44
N GLU A 79 -24.13 2.76 -13.94
CA GLU A 79 -24.10 1.30 -13.99
C GLU A 79 -22.80 0.76 -13.39
N TYR A 80 -22.86 -0.42 -12.75
CA TYR A 80 -21.66 -1.11 -12.30
C TYR A 80 -20.98 -1.80 -13.48
N GLU A 81 -19.67 -1.65 -13.56
CA GLU A 81 -18.83 -2.33 -14.54
C GLU A 81 -17.82 -3.24 -13.84
N ALA A 82 -17.61 -4.43 -14.40
CA ALA A 82 -16.57 -5.33 -13.94
C ALA A 82 -15.21 -4.64 -14.02
N SER A 83 -14.46 -4.69 -12.94
CA SER A 83 -13.14 -4.07 -12.85
C SER A 83 -12.14 -5.07 -12.31
N GLY A 84 -10.98 -5.17 -12.98
CA GLY A 84 -9.86 -5.92 -12.43
C GLY A 84 -9.44 -5.38 -11.06
N PRO A 85 -8.68 -6.15 -10.27
CA PRO A 85 -8.25 -5.75 -8.92
C PRO A 85 -7.34 -4.50 -8.90
N LEU A 86 -7.31 -3.79 -7.77
CA LEU A 86 -6.46 -2.61 -7.54
C LEU A 86 -4.99 -3.06 -7.45
N PRO A 87 -4.05 -2.47 -8.20
CA PRO A 87 -2.63 -2.79 -8.03
C PRO A 87 -2.15 -2.49 -6.61
N ILE A 88 -1.42 -3.42 -5.98
CA ILE A 88 -0.92 -3.28 -4.61
C ILE A 88 0.04 -2.09 -4.44
N GLU A 89 0.71 -1.68 -5.51
CA GLU A 89 1.62 -0.54 -5.57
C GLU A 89 0.88 0.78 -5.32
N ILE A 90 -0.37 0.90 -5.81
CA ILE A 90 -1.24 2.05 -5.52
C ILE A 90 -1.57 2.11 -4.04
N LEU A 91 -1.95 0.97 -3.48
CA LEU A 91 -2.30 0.86 -2.07
C LEU A 91 -1.10 1.21 -1.17
N THR A 92 0.08 0.74 -1.57
CA THR A 92 1.36 1.02 -0.91
C THR A 92 1.71 2.50 -0.98
N ALA A 93 1.58 3.13 -2.14
CA ALA A 93 1.85 4.55 -2.31
C ALA A 93 0.90 5.42 -1.46
N ILE A 94 -0.38 5.05 -1.35
CA ILE A 94 -1.36 5.72 -0.47
C ILE A 94 -0.91 5.61 0.99
N GLY A 95 -0.60 4.40 1.45
CA GLY A 95 -0.27 4.16 2.86
C GLY A 95 1.08 4.75 3.29
N LEU A 96 2.08 4.72 2.41
CA LEU A 96 3.46 5.09 2.73
C LEU A 96 3.78 6.56 2.38
N ARG A 97 3.26 7.06 1.26
CA ARG A 97 3.60 8.39 0.73
C ARG A 97 2.43 9.37 0.74
N ASN A 98 1.28 8.99 1.30
CA ASN A 98 0.02 9.75 1.23
C ASN A 98 -0.40 10.03 -0.22
N ALA A 99 -0.16 9.09 -1.14
CA ALA A 99 -0.47 9.27 -2.55
C ALA A 99 -1.95 9.61 -2.79
N SER A 100 -2.16 10.54 -3.72
CA SER A 100 -3.47 10.95 -4.24
C SER A 100 -3.32 11.22 -5.73
N ARG A 101 -4.39 11.71 -6.39
CA ARG A 101 -4.32 12.18 -7.78
C ARG A 101 -3.65 13.55 -7.92
N VAL A 102 -3.23 14.18 -6.83
CA VAL A 102 -2.75 15.57 -6.82
C VAL A 102 -1.25 15.61 -6.63
N ILE A 103 -0.55 16.34 -7.49
CA ILE A 103 0.86 16.69 -7.33
C ILE A 103 0.97 18.18 -7.05
N ARG A 104 1.79 18.51 -6.06
CA ARG A 104 2.16 19.88 -5.72
C ARG A 104 3.64 20.05 -5.98
N VAL A 105 3.96 21.11 -6.70
CA VAL A 105 5.33 21.57 -6.96
C VAL A 105 5.47 22.92 -6.30
N SER A 106 6.53 23.12 -5.52
CA SER A 106 6.85 24.43 -4.94
C SER A 106 8.33 24.70 -5.05
N SER A 107 8.69 25.89 -5.51
CA SER A 107 10.07 26.35 -5.57
C SER A 107 10.60 26.67 -4.18
N THR A 108 11.68 26.03 -3.75
CA THR A 108 12.40 26.38 -2.51
C THR A 108 13.61 27.29 -2.77
N ILE A 109 13.89 27.57 -4.04
CA ILE A 109 15.09 28.27 -4.51
C ILE A 109 14.78 29.58 -5.23
N ALA A 110 13.57 30.10 -5.05
CA ALA A 110 13.11 31.33 -5.71
C ALA A 110 13.29 31.32 -7.25
N LYS A 111 13.22 30.13 -7.88
CA LYS A 111 13.01 29.94 -9.32
C LYS A 111 11.53 29.89 -9.67
N ASP A 112 11.16 30.39 -10.84
CA ASP A 112 9.77 30.34 -11.30
C ASP A 112 9.40 28.93 -11.79
N ILE A 113 8.14 28.53 -11.59
CA ILE A 113 7.64 27.25 -12.12
C ILE A 113 7.88 27.22 -13.63
N PRO A 114 8.56 26.18 -14.17
CA PRO A 114 8.82 26.08 -15.60
C PRO A 114 7.53 26.00 -16.41
N GLU A 115 7.43 26.75 -17.52
CA GLU A 115 6.27 26.66 -18.44
C GLU A 115 6.11 25.25 -19.03
N SER A 116 7.22 24.51 -19.17
CA SER A 116 7.23 23.12 -19.66
C SER A 116 6.59 22.12 -18.69
N LEU A 117 6.33 22.50 -17.42
CA LEU A 117 5.84 21.59 -16.39
C LEU A 117 4.57 20.85 -16.83
N ILE A 118 3.62 21.56 -17.41
CA ILE A 118 2.35 20.95 -17.81
C ILE A 118 2.56 19.91 -18.92
N ASP A 119 3.42 20.19 -19.89
CA ASP A 119 3.67 19.29 -21.02
C ASP A 119 4.49 18.07 -20.63
N ASP A 120 5.42 18.21 -19.69
CA ASP A 120 6.11 17.08 -19.08
C ASP A 120 5.15 16.20 -18.28
N LEU A 121 4.22 16.81 -17.56
CA LEU A 121 3.25 16.07 -16.75
C LEU A 121 2.15 15.39 -17.57
N LYS A 122 1.76 15.93 -18.73
CA LYS A 122 0.84 15.25 -19.66
C LYS A 122 1.37 13.88 -20.11
N LYS A 123 2.69 13.68 -20.17
CA LYS A 123 3.32 12.38 -20.49
C LYS A 123 3.05 11.31 -19.42
N CYS A 124 2.77 11.73 -18.19
CA CYS A 124 2.50 10.82 -17.07
C CYS A 124 1.05 10.28 -17.09
N GLY A 125 0.12 11.06 -17.64
CA GLY A 125 -1.27 10.68 -17.83
C GLY A 125 -2.22 11.89 -17.95
N PRO A 126 -3.52 11.65 -18.16
CA PRO A 126 -4.51 12.70 -18.33
C PRO A 126 -4.65 13.61 -17.09
N ILE A 127 -4.72 14.92 -17.32
CA ILE A 127 -4.83 15.95 -16.30
C ILE A 127 -6.28 16.44 -16.22
N GLU A 128 -6.86 16.45 -15.01
CA GLU A 128 -8.15 17.07 -14.70
C GLU A 128 -8.05 18.59 -14.66
N SER A 129 -7.00 19.10 -14.01
CA SER A 129 -6.74 20.54 -13.89
C SER A 129 -5.29 20.82 -13.56
N PHE A 130 -4.82 21.98 -14.01
CA PHE A 130 -3.51 22.54 -13.73
C PHE A 130 -3.70 23.98 -13.25
N GLU A 131 -3.23 24.27 -12.05
CA GLU A 131 -3.26 25.61 -11.44
C GLU A 131 -1.82 25.97 -11.07
N SER A 132 -1.31 27.11 -11.54
CA SER A 132 0.06 27.55 -11.24
C SER A 132 0.12 29.04 -10.97
N ASP A 133 0.99 29.41 -10.03
CA ASP A 133 1.54 30.75 -9.87
C ASP A 133 3.06 30.71 -10.13
N LYS A 134 3.77 31.82 -9.90
CA LYS A 134 5.23 31.88 -10.10
C LYS A 134 6.01 30.85 -9.28
N ARG A 135 5.55 30.49 -8.09
CA ARG A 135 6.32 29.68 -7.13
C ARG A 135 5.74 28.30 -6.87
N LYS A 136 4.48 28.07 -7.24
CA LYS A 136 3.72 26.87 -6.89
C LYS A 136 2.86 26.42 -8.05
N ALA A 137 2.80 25.12 -8.26
CA ALA A 137 1.85 24.47 -9.15
C ALA A 137 1.10 23.35 -8.43
N VAL A 138 -0.17 23.17 -8.80
CA VAL A 138 -1.04 22.11 -8.35
C VAL A 138 -1.62 21.43 -9.58
N VAL A 139 -1.37 20.14 -9.70
CA VAL A 139 -1.80 19.34 -10.83
C VAL A 139 -2.69 18.22 -10.32
N ASN A 140 -3.93 18.19 -10.77
CA ASN A 140 -4.87 17.11 -10.48
C ASN A 140 -4.89 16.18 -11.69
N PHE A 141 -4.45 14.94 -11.54
CA PHE A 141 -4.53 13.90 -12.56
C PHE A 141 -5.87 13.17 -12.51
N LEU A 142 -6.25 12.49 -13.58
CA LEU A 142 -7.40 11.59 -13.57
C LEU A 142 -7.13 10.24 -12.88
N SER A 143 -5.87 9.93 -12.54
CA SER A 143 -5.52 8.69 -11.81
C SER A 143 -4.40 8.88 -10.79
N ILE A 144 -4.41 8.01 -9.77
CA ILE A 144 -3.31 7.95 -8.78
C ILE A 144 -2.02 7.44 -9.45
N ASP A 145 -2.14 6.51 -10.41
CA ASP A 145 -1.00 6.00 -11.19
C ASP A 145 -0.23 7.13 -11.89
N ALA A 146 -0.94 8.05 -12.55
CA ALA A 146 -0.32 9.17 -13.26
C ALA A 146 0.39 10.13 -12.29
N ALA A 147 -0.21 10.39 -11.13
CA ALA A 147 0.40 11.22 -10.09
C ALA A 147 1.66 10.56 -9.51
N ILE A 148 1.66 9.24 -9.29
CA ILE A 148 2.86 8.51 -8.84
C ILE A 148 3.99 8.65 -9.86
N LYS A 149 3.70 8.40 -11.15
CA LYS A 149 4.69 8.56 -12.23
C LYS A 149 5.23 9.99 -12.28
N ALA A 150 4.35 10.98 -12.19
CA ALA A 150 4.71 12.38 -12.16
C ALA A 150 5.65 12.71 -10.99
N LEU A 151 5.33 12.25 -9.78
CA LEU A 151 6.20 12.45 -8.61
C LEU A 151 7.59 11.86 -8.84
N ASP A 152 7.66 10.62 -9.31
CA ASP A 152 8.91 9.90 -9.47
C ASP A 152 9.78 10.51 -10.58
N ILE A 153 9.18 10.92 -11.71
CA ILE A 153 9.87 11.64 -12.81
C ILE A 153 10.38 13.00 -12.36
N LEU A 154 9.53 13.82 -11.72
CA LEU A 154 9.92 15.16 -11.30
C LEU A 154 11.05 15.13 -10.26
N ARG A 155 11.07 14.14 -9.35
CA ARG A 155 12.11 14.03 -8.32
C ARG A 155 13.47 13.54 -8.83
N THR A 156 13.49 12.87 -9.98
CA THR A 156 14.72 12.33 -10.59
C THR A 156 15.24 13.19 -11.73
N SER A 157 14.46 14.16 -12.19
CA SER A 157 14.82 15.08 -13.26
C SER A 157 15.69 16.23 -12.77
N GLU A 158 16.78 16.49 -13.49
CA GLU A 158 17.65 17.65 -13.26
C GLU A 158 16.93 18.99 -13.49
N THR A 159 16.00 19.05 -14.45
CA THR A 159 15.18 20.25 -14.72
C THR A 159 14.41 20.72 -13.50
N TYR A 160 13.98 19.77 -12.66
CA TYR A 160 13.18 20.03 -11.47
C TYR A 160 14.00 19.91 -10.17
N ALA A 161 15.34 19.90 -10.27
CA ALA A 161 16.21 19.96 -9.11
C ALA A 161 15.97 21.25 -8.31
N GLY A 162 15.81 21.11 -6.99
CA GLY A 162 15.52 22.22 -6.09
C GLY A 162 14.05 22.66 -6.02
N TYR A 163 13.12 21.96 -6.70
CA TYR A 163 11.70 22.07 -6.41
C TYR A 163 11.29 21.02 -5.38
N HIS A 164 10.47 21.42 -4.42
CA HIS A 164 9.81 20.50 -3.50
C HIS A 164 8.55 19.93 -4.16
N VAL A 165 8.59 18.63 -4.48
CA VAL A 165 7.50 17.91 -5.16
C VAL A 165 6.90 16.87 -4.21
N TYR A 166 5.58 16.91 -4.02
CA TYR A 166 4.86 16.07 -3.07
C TYR A 166 3.41 15.83 -3.47
N PHE A 167 2.79 14.78 -2.94
CA PHE A 167 1.36 14.54 -3.13
C PHE A 167 0.53 15.59 -2.39
N GLY A 168 -0.48 16.11 -3.07
CA GLY A 168 -1.45 17.05 -2.51
C GLY A 168 -2.69 16.38 -1.95
N TYR A 169 -3.57 17.19 -1.36
CA TYR A 169 -4.90 16.76 -0.94
C TYR A 169 -5.89 16.82 -2.12
N ASP A 170 -6.48 15.68 -2.47
CA ASP A 170 -7.53 15.62 -3.48
C ASP A 170 -8.87 16.04 -2.87
N LYS A 171 -9.35 17.23 -3.24
CA LYS A 171 -10.62 17.81 -2.76
C LYS A 171 -11.85 16.98 -3.15
N LYS A 172 -11.70 16.07 -4.12
CA LYS A 172 -12.73 15.12 -4.56
C LYS A 172 -12.68 13.78 -3.84
N CYS A 173 -11.62 13.51 -3.08
CA CYS A 173 -11.46 12.26 -2.37
C CYS A 173 -12.24 12.24 -1.04
N ASP A 174 -12.93 11.13 -0.76
CA ASP A 174 -13.57 10.85 0.54
C ASP A 174 -12.55 10.20 1.50
N ILE A 175 -11.58 11.00 1.96
CA ILE A 175 -10.54 10.60 2.91
C ILE A 175 -11.16 10.48 4.32
N PRO A 176 -10.82 9.45 5.11
CA PRO A 176 -11.30 9.32 6.49
C PRO A 176 -11.02 10.58 7.32
N THR A 177 -12.01 11.05 8.09
CA THR A 177 -11.83 12.19 8.99
C THR A 177 -10.66 11.95 9.94
N PRO A 178 -9.66 12.86 10.01
CA PRO A 178 -8.57 12.75 10.97
C PRO A 178 -9.11 12.63 12.40
N TYR A 179 -8.45 11.84 13.24
CA TYR A 179 -8.79 11.82 14.65
C TYR A 179 -8.30 13.10 15.34
N PRO A 180 -9.00 13.56 16.40
CA PRO A 180 -8.49 14.62 17.27
C PRO A 180 -7.05 14.34 17.74
N ALA A 181 -6.24 15.39 17.90
CA ALA A 181 -4.82 15.25 18.24
C ALA A 181 -4.57 14.61 19.62
N ASP A 182 -5.54 14.73 20.53
CA ASP A 182 -5.55 14.15 21.87
C ASP A 182 -6.08 12.70 21.92
N SER A 183 -6.46 12.14 20.77
CA SER A 183 -6.94 10.76 20.69
C SER A 183 -5.86 9.78 21.12
N LYS A 184 -6.12 9.02 22.18
CA LYS A 184 -5.18 8.01 22.68
C LYS A 184 -5.20 6.75 21.82
N THR A 185 -4.04 6.38 21.30
CA THR A 185 -3.87 5.22 20.40
C THR A 185 -2.78 4.27 20.85
N ASP A 186 -2.05 4.64 21.90
CA ASP A 186 -0.79 4.02 22.26
C ASP A 186 -0.92 3.41 23.66
N LEU A 187 -0.73 2.10 23.76
CA LEU A 187 -0.77 1.34 25.01
C LEU A 187 0.63 0.86 25.38
N VAL A 188 0.87 0.80 26.69
CA VAL A 188 2.06 0.18 27.28
C VAL A 188 1.60 -1.03 28.08
N LEU A 189 2.13 -2.19 27.72
CA LEU A 189 1.99 -3.41 28.49
C LEU A 189 3.24 -3.61 29.34
N THR A 190 3.04 -3.87 30.63
CA THR A 190 4.10 -4.11 31.62
C THR A 190 3.90 -5.46 32.30
N ASP A 191 4.86 -5.86 33.13
CA ASP A 191 4.84 -7.14 33.84
C ASP A 191 4.81 -8.33 32.87
N LEU A 192 5.49 -8.16 31.72
CA LEU A 192 5.59 -9.21 30.72
C LEU A 192 6.49 -10.33 31.25
N PRO A 193 6.13 -11.62 31.04
CA PRO A 193 6.97 -12.73 31.45
C PRO A 193 8.37 -12.64 30.85
N LYS A 194 9.36 -13.18 31.57
CA LYS A 194 10.72 -13.33 31.01
C LYS A 194 10.66 -14.17 29.73
N GLY A 195 11.35 -13.70 28.69
CA GLY A 195 11.34 -14.34 27.38
C GLY A 195 10.03 -14.16 26.59
N ALA A 196 9.16 -13.21 27.00
CA ALA A 196 8.00 -12.85 26.18
C ALA A 196 8.44 -12.43 24.78
N THR A 197 7.63 -12.78 23.78
CA THR A 197 7.87 -12.44 22.38
C THR A 197 6.70 -11.64 21.84
N THR A 198 6.90 -10.94 20.72
CA THR A 198 5.79 -10.25 20.03
C THR A 198 4.67 -11.21 19.64
N ASN A 199 4.98 -12.44 19.25
CA ASN A 199 3.95 -13.45 18.93
C ASN A 199 3.12 -13.87 20.13
N GLU A 200 3.77 -14.04 21.28
CA GLU A 200 3.07 -14.32 22.52
C GLU A 200 2.16 -13.16 22.91
N LEU A 201 2.63 -11.91 22.76
CA LEU A 201 1.81 -10.72 23.00
C LEU A 201 0.60 -10.66 22.07
N LEU A 202 0.79 -10.95 20.78
CA LEU A 202 -0.28 -11.02 19.79
C LEU A 202 -1.32 -12.09 20.11
N ARG A 203 -0.90 -13.25 20.63
CA ARG A 203 -1.80 -14.29 21.12
C ARG A 203 -2.59 -13.81 22.33
N ARG A 204 -1.95 -13.13 23.28
CA ARG A 204 -2.63 -12.56 24.46
C ARG A 204 -3.65 -11.50 24.09
N LEU A 205 -3.29 -10.60 23.17
CA LEU A 205 -4.21 -9.60 22.62
C LEU A 205 -5.44 -10.27 21.99
N GLN A 206 -5.22 -11.33 21.19
CA GLN A 206 -6.31 -12.09 20.61
C GLN A 206 -7.15 -12.84 21.65
N SER A 207 -6.52 -13.39 22.70
CA SER A 207 -7.23 -14.11 23.76
C SER A 207 -8.10 -13.17 24.60
N GLY A 208 -7.61 -11.96 24.89
CA GLY A 208 -8.37 -10.93 25.61
C GLY A 208 -9.45 -10.27 24.75
N LEU A 209 -9.29 -10.30 23.43
CA LEU A 209 -10.24 -9.74 22.47
C LEU A 209 -10.28 -10.60 21.19
N PRO A 210 -11.08 -11.69 21.16
CA PRO A 210 -11.12 -12.63 20.05
C PRO A 210 -11.44 -12.02 18.69
N ASP A 211 -12.25 -10.95 18.67
CA ASP A 211 -12.62 -10.23 17.45
C ASP A 211 -11.61 -9.15 17.03
N LEU A 212 -10.48 -9.03 17.74
CA LEU A 212 -9.44 -8.07 17.39
C LEU A 212 -8.87 -8.39 16.01
N LYS A 213 -9.11 -7.49 15.06
CA LYS A 213 -8.45 -7.52 13.77
C LYS A 213 -7.01 -7.05 13.96
N ARG A 214 -6.05 -7.96 13.85
CA ARG A 214 -4.60 -7.69 14.00
C ARG A 214 -4.06 -6.58 13.10
N GLU A 215 -4.76 -6.24 12.02
CA GLU A 215 -4.41 -5.14 11.11
C GLU A 215 -4.73 -3.74 11.66
N THR A 216 -5.55 -3.67 12.72
CA THR A 216 -5.79 -2.41 13.44
C THR A 216 -4.58 -2.02 14.30
N ILE A 217 -3.62 -2.93 14.49
CA ILE A 217 -2.35 -2.65 15.15
C ILE A 217 -1.39 -2.08 14.11
N ARG A 218 -0.98 -0.84 14.32
CA ARG A 218 -0.01 -0.15 13.46
C ARG A 218 1.40 -0.65 13.70
N SER A 219 1.78 -0.79 14.97
CA SER A 219 3.11 -1.24 15.39
C SER A 219 3.09 -1.88 16.77
N ILE A 220 4.01 -2.83 16.99
CA ILE A 220 4.31 -3.43 18.28
C ILE A 220 5.83 -3.42 18.45
N VAL A 221 6.30 -2.79 19.52
CA VAL A 221 7.72 -2.76 19.90
C VAL A 221 7.86 -3.43 21.25
N PHE A 222 8.77 -4.39 21.36
CA PHE A 222 9.07 -5.07 22.62
C PHE A 222 10.41 -4.55 23.16
N ASP A 223 10.39 -4.14 24.42
CA ASP A 223 11.55 -3.76 25.22
C ASP A 223 11.83 -4.90 26.19
N GLU A 224 12.70 -5.83 25.76
CA GLU A 224 13.01 -7.02 26.55
C GLU A 224 13.64 -6.67 27.90
N PRO A 225 14.65 -5.77 27.97
CA PRO A 225 15.24 -5.37 29.25
C PRO A 225 14.22 -4.77 30.22
N GLY A 226 13.28 -3.97 29.70
CA GLY A 226 12.24 -3.34 30.50
C GLY A 226 11.05 -4.23 30.85
N ALA A 227 10.96 -5.45 30.28
CA ALA A 227 9.77 -6.30 30.31
C ALA A 227 8.49 -5.55 29.90
N LYS A 228 8.61 -4.74 28.83
CA LYS A 228 7.56 -3.82 28.35
C LYS A 228 7.27 -4.02 26.88
N ALA A 229 6.03 -3.75 26.48
CA ALA A 229 5.66 -3.64 25.08
C ALA A 229 4.89 -2.35 24.81
N PHE A 230 5.19 -1.70 23.70
CA PHE A 230 4.51 -0.54 23.19
C PHE A 230 3.68 -0.94 21.99
N ILE A 231 2.37 -0.72 22.06
CA ILE A 231 1.44 -1.04 20.98
C ILE A 231 0.81 0.24 20.50
N ASN A 232 0.88 0.50 19.19
CA ASN A 232 0.17 1.62 18.58
C ASN A 232 -0.95 1.08 17.69
N PHE A 233 -2.15 1.62 17.85
CA PHE A 233 -3.32 1.27 17.05
C PHE A 233 -3.59 2.32 15.97
N LEU A 234 -4.18 1.89 14.86
CA LEU A 234 -4.67 2.77 13.80
C LEU A 234 -6.00 3.43 14.15
N GLU A 235 -6.71 2.93 15.16
CA GLU A 235 -8.01 3.42 15.57
C GLU A 235 -8.06 3.60 17.09
N PRO A 236 -8.34 4.82 17.59
CA PRO A 236 -8.46 5.09 19.03
C PRO A 236 -9.50 4.20 19.72
N VAL A 237 -10.60 3.89 19.03
CA VAL A 237 -11.65 3.02 19.58
C VAL A 237 -11.13 1.61 19.85
N VAL A 238 -10.25 1.08 18.99
CA VAL A 238 -9.65 -0.23 19.18
C VAL A 238 -8.66 -0.21 20.35
N ALA A 239 -7.84 0.83 20.45
CA ALA A 239 -6.94 1.01 21.61
C ALA A 239 -7.74 1.03 22.92
N LYS A 240 -8.87 1.74 22.95
CA LYS A 240 -9.75 1.81 24.11
C LYS A 240 -10.34 0.45 24.47
N ILE A 241 -10.88 -0.29 23.49
CA ILE A 241 -11.43 -1.64 23.73
C ILE A 241 -10.34 -2.55 24.29
N VAL A 242 -9.13 -2.57 23.69
CA VAL A 242 -8.02 -3.39 24.19
C VAL A 242 -7.62 -2.99 25.62
N TYR A 243 -7.54 -1.69 25.92
CA TYR A 243 -7.24 -1.19 27.26
C TYR A 243 -8.27 -1.67 28.29
N GLU A 244 -9.57 -1.54 27.98
CA GLU A 244 -10.66 -1.97 28.85
C GLU A 244 -10.64 -3.50 29.03
N SER A 245 -10.50 -4.27 27.94
CA SER A 245 -10.37 -5.73 27.99
C SER A 245 -9.24 -6.17 28.90
N PHE A 246 -8.04 -5.58 28.79
CA PHE A 246 -6.89 -5.96 29.63
C PHE A 246 -7.06 -5.52 31.08
N LYS A 247 -7.68 -4.36 31.34
CA LYS A 247 -8.00 -3.90 32.70
C LYS A 247 -8.93 -4.87 33.43
N HIS A 248 -9.94 -5.40 32.73
CA HIS A 248 -10.93 -6.30 33.32
C HIS A 248 -10.49 -7.77 33.35
N ALA A 249 -9.64 -8.20 32.40
CA ALA A 249 -9.30 -9.60 32.19
C ALA A 249 -7.89 -9.98 32.71
N LYS A 250 -7.50 -9.49 33.90
CA LYS A 250 -6.15 -9.71 34.49
C LYS A 250 -5.72 -11.19 34.53
N THR A 251 -6.65 -12.11 34.73
CA THR A 251 -6.37 -13.56 34.79
C THR A 251 -6.12 -14.17 33.40
N SER A 252 -6.89 -13.78 32.38
CA SER A 252 -6.72 -14.30 31.00
C SER A 252 -5.56 -13.67 30.23
N THR A 253 -5.06 -12.53 30.69
CA THR A 253 -3.87 -11.86 30.12
C THR A 253 -2.55 -12.35 30.71
N GLY A 254 -2.60 -13.27 31.68
CA GLY A 254 -1.42 -13.87 32.30
C GLY A 254 -0.62 -12.89 33.15
N GLY A 255 -1.30 -12.05 33.93
CA GLY A 255 -0.67 -11.11 34.86
C GLY A 255 -0.13 -9.82 34.24
N VAL A 256 -0.36 -9.61 32.94
CA VAL A 256 0.11 -8.43 32.20
C VAL A 256 -0.71 -7.21 32.58
N SER A 257 -0.04 -6.14 32.98
CA SER A 257 -0.68 -4.86 33.27
C SER A 257 -0.75 -4.00 32.00
N VAL A 258 -1.82 -3.21 31.85
CA VAL A 258 -2.00 -2.26 30.76
C VAL A 258 -2.11 -0.83 31.28
N SER A 259 -1.46 0.09 30.57
CA SER A 259 -1.57 1.53 30.79
C SER A 259 -1.59 2.28 29.45
N TRP A 260 -2.07 3.52 29.47
CA TRP A 260 -1.90 4.43 28.33
C TRP A 260 -0.45 4.91 28.27
N SER A 261 0.09 5.06 27.07
CA SER A 261 1.39 5.71 26.93
C SER A 261 1.33 7.17 27.39
N TRP A 262 2.40 7.62 28.02
CA TRP A 262 2.61 9.02 28.40
C TRP A 262 3.24 9.84 27.26
N THR A 263 3.74 9.18 26.22
CA THR A 263 4.24 9.84 25.02
C THR A 263 3.08 10.41 24.21
N ALA A 264 3.30 11.56 23.57
CA ALA A 264 2.33 12.11 22.63
C ALA A 264 1.91 11.05 21.59
N PRO A 265 0.60 10.88 21.31
CA PRO A 265 0.14 9.92 20.32
C PRO A 265 0.80 10.19 18.98
N SER A 266 1.30 9.14 18.35
CA SER A 266 1.84 9.29 17.01
C SER A 266 0.73 9.63 16.02
N PRO A 267 0.84 10.69 15.20
CA PRO A 267 -0.20 11.07 14.25
C PRO A 267 -0.55 9.90 13.32
N ILE A 268 -1.86 9.63 13.17
CA ILE A 268 -2.33 8.58 12.28
C ILE A 268 -2.74 9.22 10.95
N SER A 269 -1.99 8.91 9.89
CA SER A 269 -2.36 9.32 8.55
C SER A 269 -3.73 8.76 8.17
N ALA A 270 -4.64 9.63 7.74
CA ALA A 270 -5.92 9.23 7.19
C ALA A 270 -5.74 8.38 5.92
N SER A 271 -4.68 8.62 5.14
CA SER A 271 -4.33 7.82 3.97
C SER A 271 -3.87 6.42 4.37
N LEU A 272 -3.11 6.26 5.46
CA LEU A 272 -2.75 4.95 5.98
C LEU A 272 -3.98 4.15 6.39
N ARG A 273 -4.92 4.76 7.12
CA ARG A 273 -6.19 4.10 7.47
C ARG A 273 -7.02 3.76 6.25
N MET A 274 -7.03 4.62 5.23
CA MET A 274 -7.68 4.32 3.97
C MET A 274 -7.04 3.08 3.31
N ALA A 275 -5.71 2.99 3.30
CA ALA A 275 -5.01 1.83 2.75
C ALA A 275 -5.33 0.53 3.51
N VAL A 276 -5.34 0.57 4.84
CA VAL A 276 -5.71 -0.61 5.66
C VAL A 276 -7.16 -1.03 5.43
N ASN A 277 -8.08 -0.08 5.30
CA ASN A 277 -9.48 -0.36 5.00
C ASN A 277 -9.70 -1.02 3.63
N VAL A 278 -8.78 -0.81 2.68
CA VAL A 278 -8.81 -1.43 1.35
C VAL A 278 -8.12 -2.80 1.36
N GLY A 279 -7.21 -3.07 2.30
CA GLY A 279 -6.56 -4.37 2.47
C GLY A 279 -5.05 -4.33 2.71
N ALA A 280 -4.47 -3.16 3.03
CA ALA A 280 -3.08 -3.10 3.49
C ALA A 280 -2.94 -3.79 4.85
N SER A 281 -1.83 -4.49 5.05
CA SER A 281 -1.60 -5.32 6.23
C SER A 281 -0.15 -5.27 6.66
N ARG A 282 0.10 -5.51 7.95
CA ARG A 282 1.45 -5.76 8.48
C ARG A 282 1.95 -7.19 8.23
N THR A 283 1.15 -8.00 7.54
CA THR A 283 1.50 -9.34 7.08
C THR A 283 1.55 -9.36 5.55
N LEU A 284 2.67 -9.81 5.01
CA LEU A 284 2.81 -10.10 3.58
C LEU A 284 2.61 -11.57 3.31
N THR A 285 2.06 -11.88 2.15
CA THR A 285 2.09 -13.21 1.56
C THR A 285 3.03 -13.18 0.37
N ILE A 286 4.05 -14.04 0.38
CA ILE A 286 4.90 -14.32 -0.78
C ILE A 286 4.49 -15.67 -1.31
N SER A 287 4.04 -15.72 -2.55
CA SER A 287 3.54 -16.94 -3.19
C SER A 287 4.34 -17.33 -4.42
N HIS A 288 4.07 -18.52 -4.95
CA HIS A 288 4.81 -19.11 -6.06
C HIS A 288 6.29 -19.30 -5.75
N LEU A 289 6.62 -19.61 -4.49
CA LEU A 289 7.98 -19.99 -4.12
C LEU A 289 8.37 -21.28 -4.85
N GLU A 290 9.58 -21.32 -5.37
CA GLU A 290 10.14 -22.48 -6.05
C GLU A 290 10.38 -23.63 -5.07
N ASN A 291 10.98 -23.31 -3.92
CA ASN A 291 11.41 -24.28 -2.92
C ASN A 291 11.58 -23.64 -1.53
N VAL A 292 11.84 -24.48 -0.53
CA VAL A 292 12.04 -24.07 0.87
C VAL A 292 13.30 -23.21 1.02
N GLU A 293 14.33 -23.39 0.19
CA GLU A 293 15.54 -22.55 0.25
C GLU A 293 15.27 -21.12 -0.21
N GLN A 294 14.50 -20.93 -1.29
CA GLN A 294 14.05 -19.60 -1.69
C GLN A 294 13.23 -18.95 -0.57
N MET A 295 12.32 -19.70 0.05
CA MET A 295 11.56 -19.21 1.20
C MET A 295 12.47 -18.71 2.34
N ARG A 296 13.53 -19.46 2.69
CA ARG A 296 14.50 -19.02 3.71
C ARG A 296 15.25 -17.76 3.31
N ARG A 297 15.65 -17.63 2.04
CA ARG A 297 16.30 -16.42 1.53
C ARG A 297 15.35 -15.22 1.54
N VAL A 298 14.10 -15.40 1.12
CA VAL A 298 13.02 -14.39 1.23
C VAL A 298 12.85 -13.93 2.67
N LEU A 299 12.79 -14.85 3.65
CA LEU A 299 12.71 -14.48 5.07
C LEU A 299 13.93 -13.70 5.56
N LYS A 300 15.13 -14.06 5.08
CA LYS A 300 16.37 -13.32 5.40
C LYS A 300 16.34 -11.90 4.82
N ALA A 301 15.95 -11.77 3.55
CA ALA A 301 15.83 -10.48 2.88
C ALA A 301 14.73 -9.60 3.50
N ALA A 302 13.61 -10.19 3.91
CA ALA A 302 12.50 -9.50 4.58
C ALA A 302 12.96 -8.76 5.86
N LYS A 303 13.91 -9.33 6.62
CA LYS A 303 14.46 -8.70 7.83
C LYS A 303 15.20 -7.38 7.57
N MET A 304 15.63 -7.11 6.34
CA MET A 304 16.24 -5.82 5.97
C MET A 304 15.22 -4.66 5.96
N PHE A 305 13.92 -4.97 5.93
CA PHE A 305 12.85 -3.98 5.86
C PHE A 305 12.26 -3.64 7.22
N GLY A 306 12.46 -4.50 8.22
CA GLY A 306 11.99 -4.32 9.58
C GLY A 306 11.95 -5.62 10.37
N THR A 307 11.46 -5.55 11.60
CA THR A 307 11.41 -6.71 12.50
C THR A 307 10.30 -7.66 12.09
N VAL A 308 10.70 -8.87 11.63
CA VAL A 308 9.77 -9.98 11.39
C VAL A 308 9.43 -10.62 12.74
N VAL A 309 8.15 -10.63 13.09
CA VAL A 309 7.66 -11.17 14.36
C VAL A 309 7.24 -12.62 14.24
N SER A 310 6.60 -12.97 13.12
CA SER A 310 6.08 -14.31 12.87
C SER A 310 6.18 -14.64 11.38
N HIS A 311 6.21 -15.93 11.07
CA HIS A 311 5.98 -16.40 9.71
C HIS A 311 5.25 -17.75 9.73
N SER A 312 4.51 -18.04 8.67
CA SER A 312 3.91 -19.36 8.44
C SER A 312 4.12 -19.78 7.01
N TYR A 313 4.65 -20.99 6.82
CA TYR A 313 4.91 -21.55 5.50
C TYR A 313 3.84 -22.58 5.15
N ASN A 314 3.24 -22.45 3.97
CA ASN A 314 2.34 -23.44 3.41
C ASN A 314 2.99 -24.06 2.15
N PRO A 315 3.39 -25.35 2.20
CA PRO A 315 4.05 -26.03 1.10
C PRO A 315 3.13 -26.42 -0.06
N SER A 316 1.81 -26.32 0.10
CA SER A 316 0.86 -26.77 -0.92
C SER A 316 -0.39 -25.87 -0.97
N ASN A 317 -0.55 -25.16 -2.08
CA ASN A 317 -1.77 -24.45 -2.44
C ASN A 317 -2.02 -24.60 -3.94
N GLU A 318 -3.20 -25.08 -4.32
CA GLU A 318 -3.56 -25.32 -5.72
C GLU A 318 -3.49 -24.07 -6.60
N LYS A 319 -3.78 -22.88 -6.04
CA LYS A 319 -3.84 -21.61 -6.78
C LYS A 319 -2.55 -20.81 -6.71
N THR A 320 -1.84 -20.89 -5.60
CA THR A 320 -0.72 -19.98 -5.30
C THR A 320 0.61 -20.70 -5.10
N GLY A 321 0.64 -22.03 -5.23
CA GLY A 321 1.83 -22.84 -5.01
C GLY A 321 2.34 -22.79 -3.57
N LYS A 322 3.65 -22.90 -3.38
CA LYS A 322 4.28 -22.74 -2.07
C LYS A 322 4.20 -21.27 -1.64
N THR A 323 3.78 -21.03 -0.41
CA THR A 323 3.59 -19.66 0.10
C THR A 323 4.20 -19.49 1.49
N VAL A 324 4.67 -18.29 1.79
CA VAL A 324 5.04 -17.88 3.15
C VAL A 324 4.31 -16.59 3.52
N ASN A 325 3.66 -16.60 4.67
CA ASN A 325 3.17 -15.37 5.30
C ASN A 325 4.25 -14.84 6.22
N ILE A 326 4.54 -13.56 6.14
CA ILE A 326 5.58 -12.87 6.91
C ILE A 326 4.92 -11.71 7.64
N GLU A 327 4.82 -11.82 8.95
CA GLU A 327 4.23 -10.81 9.82
C GLU A 327 5.33 -9.91 10.38
N PHE A 328 5.20 -8.60 10.16
CA PHE A 328 6.11 -7.59 10.69
C PHE A 328 5.57 -6.97 11.98
N SER A 329 6.49 -6.40 12.75
CA SER A 329 6.18 -5.59 13.95
C SER A 329 5.36 -4.36 13.62
N ASP A 330 5.52 -3.80 12.42
CA ASP A 330 4.88 -2.57 11.97
C ASP A 330 4.41 -2.66 10.52
N ILE A 331 3.35 -1.93 10.21
CA ILE A 331 2.80 -1.89 8.86
C ILE A 331 3.74 -1.23 7.83
N PHE A 332 4.59 -0.29 8.23
CA PHE A 332 5.45 0.41 7.27
C PHE A 332 6.53 -0.50 6.68
N SER A 333 6.95 -1.53 7.40
CA SER A 333 7.87 -2.56 6.89
C SER A 333 7.29 -3.30 5.69
N THR A 334 6.01 -3.69 5.70
CA THR A 334 5.38 -4.34 4.54
C THR A 334 5.22 -3.39 3.36
N LEU A 335 4.83 -2.14 3.62
CA LEU A 335 4.75 -1.10 2.59
C LEU A 335 6.12 -0.87 1.92
N ARG A 336 7.20 -0.83 2.70
CA ARG A 336 8.57 -0.64 2.20
C ARG A 336 9.06 -1.82 1.36
N VAL A 337 8.68 -3.06 1.71
CA VAL A 337 8.99 -4.24 0.88
C VAL A 337 8.41 -4.06 -0.51
N ILE A 338 7.11 -3.78 -0.61
CA ILE A 338 6.43 -3.62 -1.91
C ILE A 338 7.00 -2.42 -2.67
N GLU A 339 7.23 -1.29 -2.01
CA GLU A 339 7.76 -0.09 -2.66
C GLU A 339 9.16 -0.34 -3.24
N ARG A 340 10.10 -0.88 -2.46
CA ARG A 340 11.49 -1.02 -2.91
C ARG A 340 11.65 -2.13 -3.95
N ILE A 341 11.00 -3.29 -3.75
CA ILE A 341 11.01 -4.36 -4.75
C ILE A 341 10.36 -3.88 -6.05
N GLY A 342 9.23 -3.16 -5.96
CA GLY A 342 8.54 -2.64 -7.14
C GLY A 342 9.34 -1.58 -7.91
N LYS A 343 10.24 -0.85 -7.25
CA LYS A 343 11.12 0.14 -7.90
C LYS A 343 12.35 -0.48 -8.56
N ASP A 344 12.89 -1.55 -7.99
CA ASP A 344 14.10 -2.20 -8.49
C ASP A 344 14.05 -3.71 -8.18
N MET A 345 13.39 -4.47 -9.05
CA MET A 345 13.21 -5.92 -8.87
C MET A 345 14.54 -6.68 -8.96
N ASP A 346 15.52 -6.19 -9.73
CA ASP A 346 16.80 -6.87 -9.97
C ASP A 346 17.71 -6.83 -8.73
N SER A 347 17.53 -5.85 -7.85
CA SER A 347 18.21 -5.78 -6.55
C SER A 347 17.66 -6.77 -5.51
N TYR A 348 16.59 -7.52 -5.83
CA TYR A 348 15.95 -8.48 -4.92
C TYR A 348 15.74 -9.87 -5.56
N PRO A 349 16.81 -10.55 -6.02
CA PRO A 349 16.71 -11.82 -6.73
C PRO A 349 16.09 -12.95 -5.89
N ASP A 350 16.13 -12.86 -4.56
CA ASP A 350 15.49 -13.83 -3.67
C ASP A 350 13.97 -13.90 -3.88
N PHE A 351 13.36 -12.82 -4.35
CA PHE A 351 11.93 -12.72 -4.65
C PHE A 351 11.61 -13.05 -6.11
N ALA A 352 12.59 -13.43 -6.94
CA ALA A 352 12.37 -13.70 -8.36
C ALA A 352 11.25 -14.73 -8.57
N ASN A 353 10.41 -14.50 -9.59
CA ASN A 353 9.29 -15.35 -9.98
C ASN A 353 8.20 -15.53 -8.92
N THR A 354 8.22 -14.75 -7.83
CA THR A 354 7.18 -14.78 -6.80
C THR A 354 6.10 -13.73 -7.04
N PHE A 355 4.99 -13.85 -6.29
CA PHE A 355 4.01 -12.79 -6.16
C PHE A 355 3.95 -12.30 -4.72
N VAL A 356 4.01 -10.97 -4.56
CA VAL A 356 3.94 -10.27 -3.27
C VAL A 356 2.55 -9.68 -3.08
N SER A 357 1.86 -10.04 -2.00
CA SER A 357 0.57 -9.46 -1.62
C SER A 357 0.49 -9.17 -0.12
N PHE A 358 -0.52 -8.42 0.31
CA PHE A 358 -0.91 -8.35 1.72
C PHE A 358 -1.69 -9.61 2.11
N ALA A 359 -1.58 -10.08 3.36
CA ALA A 359 -2.34 -11.27 3.78
C ALA A 359 -3.86 -11.04 3.80
N THR A 360 -4.30 -9.79 4.00
CA THR A 360 -5.72 -9.41 4.02
C THR A 360 -6.23 -8.90 2.68
N SER A 361 -5.42 -8.92 1.62
CA SER A 361 -5.92 -8.59 0.29
C SER A 361 -6.94 -9.64 -0.12
N THR A 362 -8.21 -9.23 -0.15
CA THR A 362 -9.26 -9.95 -0.89
C THR A 362 -8.90 -9.99 -2.38
N ASP A 363 -9.67 -10.73 -3.20
CA ASP A 363 -9.57 -10.72 -4.67
C ASP A 363 -9.70 -9.30 -5.31
N GLN A 364 -9.88 -8.26 -4.50
CA GLN A 364 -9.96 -6.85 -4.87
C GLN A 364 -8.59 -6.17 -5.05
N VAL A 365 -7.49 -6.73 -4.51
CA VAL A 365 -6.13 -6.17 -4.67
C VAL A 365 -5.26 -7.17 -5.41
N ARG A 366 -4.56 -6.69 -6.44
CA ARG A 366 -3.74 -7.49 -7.34
C ARG A 366 -2.34 -7.62 -6.73
N PRO A 367 -1.83 -8.85 -6.53
CA PRO A 367 -0.44 -9.05 -6.14
C PRO A 367 0.54 -8.47 -7.16
N MET A 368 1.70 -8.02 -6.67
CA MET A 368 2.83 -7.60 -7.51
C MET A 368 3.62 -8.84 -7.92
N LYS A 369 3.75 -9.09 -9.22
CA LYS A 369 4.66 -10.13 -9.73
C LYS A 369 6.08 -9.58 -9.75
N VAL A 370 7.02 -10.30 -9.16
CA VAL A 370 8.43 -9.94 -9.17
C VAL A 370 9.11 -10.65 -10.34
N VAL A 371 9.64 -9.86 -11.28
CA VAL A 371 10.33 -10.35 -12.47
C VAL A 371 11.74 -9.77 -12.45
N CYS A 372 12.75 -10.64 -12.38
CA CYS A 372 14.15 -10.24 -12.48
C CYS A 372 14.62 -10.45 -13.93
N THR A 373 15.27 -9.44 -14.49
CA THR A 373 15.77 -9.44 -15.88
C THR A 373 17.20 -9.97 -15.98
N ARG A 374 17.96 -9.95 -14.88
CA ARG A 374 19.30 -10.53 -14.81
C ARG A 374 19.20 -12.05 -14.74
N THR A 375 19.39 -12.72 -15.87
CA THR A 375 19.73 -14.15 -15.90
C THR A 375 20.98 -14.37 -15.07
N THR A 376 20.89 -15.12 -13.98
CA THR A 376 22.04 -15.76 -13.38
C THR A 376 22.65 -16.65 -14.47
N LYS A 377 23.82 -16.26 -14.99
CA LYS A 377 24.64 -17.23 -15.73
C LYS A 377 24.88 -18.40 -14.77
N PRO A 378 24.63 -19.65 -15.18
CA PRO A 378 25.04 -20.79 -14.36
C PRO A 378 26.56 -20.76 -14.27
N GLU A 379 27.09 -20.66 -13.05
CA GLU A 379 28.50 -20.98 -12.77
C GLU A 379 28.72 -22.41 -13.25
N THR A 380 29.37 -22.55 -14.40
CA THR A 380 29.74 -23.85 -14.93
C THR A 380 31.05 -24.23 -14.26
N LEU A 381 30.91 -25.11 -13.26
CA LEU A 381 31.77 -26.24 -12.94
C LEU A 381 33.27 -26.09 -13.24
N GLN A 382 34.04 -26.07 -12.14
CA GLN A 382 35.37 -26.67 -12.11
C GLN A 382 35.35 -28.07 -12.75
N ALA A 383 36.18 -28.27 -13.77
CA ALA A 383 36.71 -29.57 -14.17
C ALA A 383 38.23 -29.38 -14.23
N GLN A 384 38.91 -29.73 -13.13
CA GLN A 384 39.69 -30.97 -13.00
C GLN A 384 40.87 -31.04 -13.97
N ALA A 385 42.04 -30.91 -13.35
CA ALA A 385 43.34 -31.23 -13.88
C ALA A 385 43.35 -32.63 -14.52
N THR A 386 43.86 -32.70 -15.75
CA THR A 386 44.42 -33.91 -16.31
C THR A 386 45.88 -33.62 -16.63
N SER A 387 46.75 -34.17 -15.79
CA SER A 387 48.17 -34.31 -16.02
C SER A 387 48.40 -35.49 -16.95
N GLU A 388 49.08 -35.28 -18.08
CA GLU A 388 49.89 -36.32 -18.71
C GLU A 388 51.22 -35.73 -19.20
N PRO A 389 52.31 -36.52 -19.15
CA PRO A 389 53.67 -36.03 -19.31
C PRO A 389 54.11 -36.08 -20.77
N SER A 390 54.85 -35.08 -21.24
CA SER A 390 55.64 -35.23 -22.46
C SER A 390 57.11 -34.88 -22.22
N SER A 391 57.91 -35.87 -22.58
CA SER A 391 59.35 -36.00 -22.59
C SER A 391 60.08 -34.90 -23.36
N HIS A 392 61.11 -34.31 -22.74
CA HIS A 392 62.24 -33.72 -23.46
C HIS A 392 63.24 -34.81 -23.85
N PRO A 393 63.74 -34.84 -25.09
CA PRO A 393 65.05 -35.41 -25.38
C PRO A 393 66.14 -34.34 -25.19
N SER A 394 67.23 -34.79 -24.59
CA SER A 394 68.49 -34.05 -24.37
C SER A 394 69.22 -33.68 -25.67
N GLU A 395 70.00 -32.60 -25.55
CA GLU A 395 71.25 -32.28 -26.29
C GLU A 395 71.10 -31.97 -27.80
N VAL A 396 71.68 -30.90 -28.35
CA VAL A 396 73.12 -30.60 -28.49
C VAL A 396 73.27 -29.16 -29.07
N SER A 397 74.32 -28.46 -28.61
CA SER A 397 74.93 -27.19 -29.10
C SER A 397 74.27 -25.86 -28.74
#